data_AF-A0A183HRQ9-F1
#
_entry.id   AF-A0A183HRQ9-F1
#
_cell.length_a   1.000
_cell.length_b   1.000
_cell.length_c   1.000
_cell.angle_alpha   90.00
_cell.angle_beta   90.00
_cell.angle_gamma   90.00
#
_symmetry.space_group_name_H-M   'P 1'
#
loop_
_entity.id
_entity.type
_entity.pdbx_description
1 polymer ?
#
loop_
_entity_poly.entity_id
_entity_poly.type
_entity_poly.pdbx_seq_one_letter_code
_entity_poly.pdbx_strand_id
1 'polypeptide(L)'
;SRRSGLIGTDGWVAPEALISDASVTCAVDVFSLGCIYYYVLTNGSHPFGDALKRQANIMQGEYSLKLLSTAGNLMAVSLIETMLRRDPSLRPISATLAVHPFFWSKERQLRFFMVTVPLVPIKPYYFMRYAIRSF
;
A
#
# COMPACT_ATOMS: atom_id res chain seq x y z
N SER A 1 22.74 15.41 -24.28
CA SER A 1 23.13 16.28 -23.15
C SER A 1 22.77 15.56 -21.86
N ARG A 2 23.72 15.44 -20.94
CA ARG A 2 23.58 14.67 -19.70
C ARG A 2 22.72 15.46 -18.70
N ARG A 3 21.52 14.97 -18.38
CA ARG A 3 20.85 15.27 -17.10
C ARG A 3 21.12 14.09 -16.15
N SER A 4 22.35 14.03 -15.66
CA SER A 4 22.68 13.22 -14.48
C SER A 4 22.28 14.03 -13.25
N GLY A 5 21.46 13.46 -12.37
CA GLY A 5 21.27 14.00 -11.02
C GLY A 5 19.89 13.83 -10.38
N LEU A 6 18.89 13.26 -11.06
CA LEU A 6 17.61 12.95 -10.41
C LEU A 6 17.76 11.68 -9.57
N ILE A 7 17.46 11.80 -8.28
CA ILE A 7 17.46 10.72 -7.30
C ILE A 7 16.30 9.77 -7.67
N GLY A 8 16.61 8.65 -8.35
CA GLY A 8 15.66 7.59 -8.70
C GLY A 8 15.13 7.60 -10.14
N THR A 9 14.50 6.50 -10.56
CA THR A 9 13.86 6.36 -11.88
C THR A 9 12.57 7.19 -11.92
N ASP A 10 12.40 8.01 -12.97
CA ASP A 10 11.19 8.81 -13.18
C ASP A 10 9.89 8.00 -12.96
N GLY A 11 8.94 8.60 -12.24
CA GLY A 11 7.66 7.98 -11.94
C GLY A 11 7.64 7.01 -10.75
N TRP A 12 8.74 6.81 -10.04
CA TRP A 12 8.78 6.01 -8.80
C TRP A 12 9.14 6.82 -7.55
N VAL A 13 9.50 8.09 -7.76
CA VAL A 13 10.01 8.99 -6.74
C VAL A 13 8.84 9.75 -6.11
N ALA A 14 8.89 9.93 -4.79
CA ALA A 14 7.91 10.72 -4.05
C ALA A 14 7.87 12.18 -4.52
N PRO A 15 6.70 12.85 -4.50
CA PRO A 15 6.56 14.19 -5.08
C PRO A 15 7.48 15.24 -4.45
N GLU A 16 7.75 15.15 -3.14
CA GLU A 16 8.61 16.09 -2.42
C GLU A 16 10.10 15.99 -2.79
N ALA A 17 10.56 14.79 -3.17
CA ALA A 17 11.95 14.55 -3.58
C ALA A 17 12.28 15.15 -4.96
N LEU A 18 11.28 15.67 -5.67
CA LEU A 18 11.43 16.34 -6.96
C LEU A 18 11.42 17.87 -6.86
N ILE A 19 10.90 18.42 -5.76
CA ILE A 19 10.68 19.86 -5.57
C ILE A 19 11.85 20.51 -4.82
N SER A 20 12.59 19.74 -4.04
CA SER A 20 13.68 20.25 -3.21
C SER A 20 14.83 19.26 -3.13
N ASP A 21 16.05 19.75 -2.94
CA ASP A 21 17.21 18.96 -2.47
C ASP A 21 16.98 18.38 -1.04
N ALA A 22 15.75 18.48 -0.51
CA ALA A 22 15.40 18.04 0.82
C ALA A 22 15.42 16.51 0.90
N SER A 23 16.51 16.04 1.48
CA SER A 23 16.66 14.82 2.29
C SER A 23 15.93 13.59 1.77
N VAL A 24 16.72 12.67 1.21
CA VAL A 24 16.44 11.24 1.18
C VAL A 24 16.01 10.81 2.58
N THR A 25 14.71 10.76 2.81
CA THR A 25 14.11 10.38 4.10
C THR A 25 13.47 9.02 3.94
N CYS A 26 13.32 8.31 5.06
CA CYS A 26 12.60 7.04 5.07
C CYS A 26 11.18 7.18 4.48
N ALA A 27 10.53 8.35 4.61
CA ALA A 27 9.21 8.58 4.05
C ALA A 27 9.19 8.52 2.49
N VAL A 28 10.26 8.98 1.82
CA VAL A 28 10.40 8.87 0.37
C VAL A 28 10.49 7.40 -0.04
N ASP A 29 11.29 6.60 0.67
CA ASP A 29 11.40 5.16 0.43
C ASP A 29 10.07 4.44 0.65
N VAL A 30 9.30 4.83 1.66
CA VAL A 30 7.96 4.26 1.93
C VAL A 30 7.00 4.51 0.77
N PHE A 31 7.03 5.71 0.17
CA PHE A 31 6.22 5.99 -1.02
C PHE A 31 6.62 5.10 -2.21
N SER A 32 7.92 5.04 -2.53
CA SER A 32 8.43 4.20 -3.61
C SER A 32 8.12 2.73 -3.39
N LEU A 33 8.21 2.25 -2.14
CA LEU A 33 7.84 0.89 -1.77
C LEU A 33 6.35 0.63 -1.98
N GLY A 34 5.48 1.62 -1.73
CA GLY A 34 4.04 1.52 -2.00
C GLY A 34 3.75 1.33 -3.49
N CYS A 35 4.45 2.07 -4.35
CA CYS A 35 4.38 1.88 -5.80
C CYS A 35 4.84 0.47 -6.22
N ILE A 36 5.94 -0.02 -5.64
CA ILE A 36 6.48 -1.36 -5.92
C ILE A 36 5.53 -2.45 -5.44
N TYR A 37 4.93 -2.31 -4.26
CA TYR A 37 3.95 -3.28 -3.74
C TYR A 37 2.76 -3.39 -4.68
N TYR A 38 2.21 -2.26 -5.13
CA TYR A 38 1.15 -2.28 -6.13
C TYR A 38 1.59 -2.97 -7.42
N TYR A 39 2.79 -2.64 -7.93
CA TYR A 39 3.35 -3.23 -9.15
C TYR A 39 3.45 -4.75 -9.07
N VAL A 40 4.01 -5.27 -7.98
CA VAL A 40 4.15 -6.72 -7.78
C VAL A 40 2.79 -7.39 -7.65
N LEU A 41 1.90 -6.85 -6.81
CA LEU A 41 0.58 -7.45 -6.56
C LEU A 41 -0.37 -7.38 -7.75
N THR A 42 -0.14 -6.48 -8.70
CA THR A 42 -0.92 -6.34 -9.93
C THR A 42 -0.20 -6.86 -11.16
N ASN A 43 0.92 -7.55 -10.98
CA ASN A 43 1.71 -8.15 -12.04
C ASN A 43 2.13 -7.15 -13.15
N GLY A 44 2.50 -5.94 -12.75
CA GLY A 44 3.13 -4.96 -13.65
C GLY A 44 2.44 -3.59 -13.75
N SER A 45 1.29 -3.38 -13.09
CA SER A 45 0.59 -2.09 -13.18
C SER A 45 1.16 -1.07 -12.20
N HIS A 46 1.06 0.22 -12.50
CA HIS A 46 1.52 1.29 -11.61
C HIS A 46 0.32 2.02 -10.99
N PRO A 47 0.32 2.38 -9.69
CA PRO A 47 -0.86 2.99 -9.06
C PRO A 47 -1.18 4.37 -9.66
N PHE A 48 -0.17 5.09 -10.16
CA PHE A 48 -0.31 6.37 -10.85
C PHE A 48 -0.48 6.24 -12.38
N GLY A 49 -0.77 5.04 -12.88
CA GLY A 49 -1.06 4.79 -14.30
C GLY A 49 0.15 4.83 -15.24
N ASP A 50 -0.13 5.10 -16.52
CA ASP A 50 0.82 5.00 -17.62
C ASP A 50 1.95 6.02 -17.52
N ALA A 51 3.14 5.65 -18.01
CA ALA A 51 4.37 6.43 -17.89
C ALA A 51 4.22 7.89 -18.36
N LEU A 52 3.42 8.15 -19.40
CA LEU A 52 3.21 9.50 -19.95
C LEU A 52 2.55 10.48 -18.97
N LYS A 53 1.60 10.00 -18.13
CA LYS A 53 0.86 10.84 -17.18
C LYS A 53 1.29 10.62 -15.74
N ARG A 54 2.03 9.54 -15.47
CA ARG A 54 2.45 9.09 -14.14
C ARG A 54 3.05 10.19 -13.29
N GLN A 55 3.97 10.97 -13.86
CA GLN A 55 4.64 12.03 -13.11
C GLN A 55 3.67 13.15 -12.70
N ALA A 56 2.77 13.56 -13.58
CA ALA A 56 1.73 14.54 -13.27
C ALA A 56 0.78 14.01 -12.19
N ASN A 57 0.38 12.74 -12.30
CA ASN A 57 -0.47 12.06 -11.33
C ASN A 57 0.19 12.00 -9.94
N ILE A 58 1.49 11.68 -9.85
CA ILE A 58 2.25 11.70 -8.59
C ILE A 58 2.24 13.10 -7.96
N MET A 59 2.51 14.13 -8.78
CA MET A 59 2.51 15.52 -8.32
C MET A 59 1.13 16.03 -7.90
N GLN A 60 0.05 15.44 -8.42
CA GLN A 60 -1.32 15.76 -8.06
C GLN A 60 -1.85 14.89 -6.90
N GLY A 61 -1.25 13.73 -6.67
CA GLY A 61 -1.73 12.74 -5.70
C GLY A 61 -2.84 11.84 -6.27
N GLU A 62 -2.95 11.76 -7.60
CA GLU A 62 -4.01 11.03 -8.30
C GLU A 62 -3.57 9.60 -8.60
N TYR A 63 -4.07 8.62 -7.84
CA TYR A 63 -3.76 7.21 -8.04
C TYR A 63 -5.02 6.35 -8.02
N SER A 64 -4.90 5.12 -8.53
CA SER A 64 -5.97 4.12 -8.52
C SER A 64 -5.45 2.78 -8.01
N LEU A 65 -6.12 2.22 -7.01
CA LEU A 65 -5.86 0.88 -6.48
C LEU A 65 -6.92 -0.14 -6.92
N LYS A 66 -7.68 0.17 -7.98
CA LYS A 66 -8.86 -0.60 -8.42
C LYS A 66 -8.58 -2.08 -8.69
N LEU A 67 -7.39 -2.42 -9.19
CA LEU A 67 -7.04 -3.82 -9.47
C LEU A 67 -6.98 -4.65 -8.19
N LEU A 68 -6.45 -4.08 -7.10
CA LEU A 68 -6.39 -4.75 -5.80
C LEU A 68 -7.76 -4.84 -5.14
N SER A 69 -8.57 -3.79 -5.22
CA SER A 69 -9.93 -3.83 -4.67
C SER A 69 -10.81 -4.85 -5.40
N THR A 70 -10.70 -4.92 -6.73
CA THR A 70 -11.44 -5.89 -7.55
C THR A 70 -10.98 -7.33 -7.27
N ALA A 71 -9.70 -7.53 -6.97
CA ALA A 71 -9.16 -8.83 -6.54
C ALA A 71 -9.49 -9.18 -5.07
N GLY A 72 -10.25 -8.35 -4.36
CA GLY A 72 -10.62 -8.57 -2.95
C GLY A 72 -9.47 -8.35 -1.95
N ASN A 73 -8.33 -7.80 -2.38
CA ASN A 73 -7.16 -7.62 -1.53
C ASN A 73 -7.22 -6.31 -0.71
N LEU A 74 -8.26 -6.18 0.11
CA LEU A 74 -8.57 -4.95 0.86
C LEU A 74 -7.45 -4.56 1.85
N MET A 75 -6.74 -5.54 2.41
CA MET A 75 -5.58 -5.27 3.28
C MET A 75 -4.42 -4.64 2.52
N ALA A 76 -4.18 -5.06 1.27
CA ALA A 76 -3.17 -4.41 0.42
C ALA A 76 -3.60 -2.99 0.03
N VAL A 77 -4.88 -2.78 -0.28
CA VAL A 77 -5.43 -1.44 -0.57
C VAL A 77 -5.18 -0.51 0.61
N SER A 78 -5.60 -0.91 1.82
CA SER A 78 -5.42 -0.12 3.03
C SER A 78 -3.94 0.18 3.32
N LEU A 79 -3.05 -0.80 3.12
CA LEU A 79 -1.62 -0.61 3.34
C LEU A 79 -1.05 0.40 2.34
N ILE A 80 -1.24 0.16 1.04
CA ILE A 80 -0.65 0.97 -0.03
C ILE A 80 -1.21 2.40 0.00
N GLU A 81 -2.50 2.58 0.29
CA GLU A 81 -3.11 3.91 0.45
C GLU A 81 -2.39 4.76 1.52
N THR A 82 -2.00 4.16 2.65
CA THR A 82 -1.23 4.89 3.68
C THR A 82 0.20 5.21 3.24
N MET A 83 0.81 4.35 2.42
CA MET A 83 2.17 4.55 1.90
C MET A 83 2.21 5.64 0.82
N LEU A 84 1.14 5.77 0.01
CA LEU A 84 1.03 6.73 -1.10
C LEU A 84 0.51 8.11 -0.67
N ARG A 85 0.42 8.40 0.64
CA ARG A 85 0.02 9.72 1.13
C ARG A 85 0.94 10.81 0.58
N ARG A 86 0.35 11.90 0.09
CA ARG A 86 1.10 13.04 -0.45
C ARG A 86 1.95 13.73 0.61
N ASP A 87 1.39 13.94 1.79
CA ASP A 87 2.13 14.45 2.95
C ASP A 87 3.05 13.33 3.51
N PRO A 88 4.38 13.51 3.51
CA PRO A 88 5.33 12.51 4.01
C PRO A 88 5.15 12.19 5.49
N SER A 89 4.65 13.13 6.30
CA SER A 89 4.44 12.95 7.74
C SER A 89 3.28 12.01 8.07
N LEU A 90 2.36 11.82 7.12
CA LEU A 90 1.22 10.90 7.25
C LEU A 90 1.54 9.48 6.77
N ARG A 91 2.73 9.26 6.19
CA ARG A 91 3.17 7.92 5.80
C ARG A 91 3.59 7.14 7.04
N PRO A 92 3.31 5.83 7.10
CA PRO A 92 3.76 4.99 8.20
C PRO A 92 5.29 4.92 8.25
N ILE A 93 5.86 4.85 9.45
CA ILE A 93 7.29 4.55 9.62
C ILE A 93 7.57 3.10 9.19
N SER A 94 8.76 2.86 8.64
CA SER A 94 9.14 1.55 8.09
C SER A 94 8.94 0.38 9.06
N ALA A 95 9.26 0.57 10.35
CA ALA A 95 9.07 -0.44 11.38
C ALA A 95 7.60 -0.88 11.54
N THR A 96 6.64 0.01 11.29
CA THR A 96 5.20 -0.30 11.40
C THR A 96 4.65 -1.05 10.19
N LEU A 97 5.31 -0.94 9.03
CA LEU A 97 4.90 -1.67 7.82
C LEU A 97 5.03 -3.18 7.99
N ALA A 98 6.13 -3.64 8.57
CA ALA A 98 6.43 -5.07 8.73
C ALA A 98 5.44 -5.81 9.65
N VAL A 99 4.78 -5.07 10.56
CA VAL A 99 3.78 -5.64 11.49
C VAL A 99 2.34 -5.46 11.01
N HIS A 100 2.12 -4.88 9.83
CA HIS A 100 0.78 -4.68 9.27
C HIS A 100 0.06 -6.03 9.03
N PRO A 101 -1.26 -6.13 9.26
CA PRO A 101 -2.03 -7.37 9.08
C PRO A 101 -1.90 -8.02 7.70
N PHE A 102 -1.60 -7.24 6.67
CA PHE A 102 -1.27 -7.74 5.33
C PHE A 102 -0.20 -8.84 5.33
N PHE A 103 0.83 -8.70 6.18
CA PHE A 103 1.94 -9.66 6.29
C PHE A 103 1.68 -10.79 7.29
N TRP A 104 0.54 -10.80 7.97
CA TRP A 104 0.22 -11.84 8.93
C TRP A 104 -0.19 -13.13 8.23
N SER A 105 0.11 -14.26 8.86
CA SER A 105 -0.49 -15.53 8.47
C SER A 105 -2.01 -15.50 8.67
N LYS A 106 -2.73 -16.33 7.92
CA LYS A 106 -4.20 -16.41 8.04
C LYS A 106 -4.63 -16.83 9.45
N GLU A 107 -3.87 -17.70 10.10
CA GLU A 107 -4.11 -18.13 11.49
C GLU A 107 -3.96 -16.96 12.48
N ARG A 108 -3.01 -16.05 12.25
CA ARG A 108 -2.85 -14.86 13.09
C ARG A 108 -3.98 -13.86 12.85
N GLN A 109 -4.38 -13.64 11.59
CA GLN A 109 -5.53 -12.79 11.25
C GLN A 109 -6.81 -13.31 11.92
N LEU A 110 -7.10 -14.61 11.79
CA LEU A 110 -8.27 -15.24 12.42
C LEU A 110 -8.23 -15.11 13.95
N ARG A 111 -7.09 -15.38 14.59
CA ARG A 111 -6.93 -15.21 16.04
C ARG A 111 -7.21 -13.78 16.48
N PHE A 112 -6.73 -12.78 15.72
CA PHE A 112 -7.02 -11.38 16.00
C PHE A 112 -8.53 -11.10 16.00
N PHE A 113 -9.26 -11.57 14.98
CA PHE A 113 -10.72 -11.43 14.94
C PHE A 113 -11.43 -12.14 16.09
N MET A 114 -11.00 -13.36 16.45
CA MET A 114 -11.61 -14.14 17.53
C MET A 114 -11.45 -13.49 18.91
N VAL A 115 -10.33 -12.79 19.15
CA VAL A 115 -10.06 -12.11 20.44
C VAL A 115 -10.70 -10.73 20.51
N THR A 116 -10.79 -10.02 19.38
CA THR A 116 -11.31 -8.64 19.33
C THR A 116 -12.83 -8.56 19.22
N VAL A 117 -13.48 -9.57 18.64
CA VAL A 117 -14.94 -9.68 18.64
C VAL A 117 -15.35 -10.32 19.97
N PRO A 118 -16.04 -9.63 20.89
CA PRO A 118 -16.55 -10.26 22.10
C PRO A 118 -17.44 -11.42 21.66
N LEU A 119 -17.14 -12.62 22.15
CA LEU A 119 -17.87 -13.84 21.85
C LEU A 119 -19.32 -13.71 22.33
N VAL A 120 -20.19 -13.09 21.53
CA VAL A 120 -21.59 -13.48 21.50
C VAL A 120 -21.57 -14.97 21.13
N PRO A 121 -22.28 -15.87 21.83
CA PRO A 121 -22.14 -17.30 21.63
C PRO A 121 -22.68 -17.72 20.27
N ILE A 122 -21.88 -17.53 19.23
CA ILE A 122 -22.16 -17.98 17.88
C ILE A 122 -21.82 -19.47 17.88
N LYS A 123 -22.86 -20.30 17.77
CA LYS A 123 -22.72 -21.75 17.63
C LYS A 123 -21.67 -22.06 16.55
N PRO A 124 -20.76 -23.02 16.79
CA PRO A 124 -19.57 -23.28 15.95
C PRO A 124 -19.89 -23.49 14.46
N TYR A 125 -21.12 -23.91 14.13
CA TYR A 125 -21.57 -24.15 12.75
C TYR A 125 -21.80 -22.90 11.89
N TYR A 126 -22.04 -21.72 12.48
CA TYR A 126 -22.29 -20.50 11.69
C TYR A 126 -21.01 -19.80 11.24
N PHE A 127 -19.91 -19.93 12.01
CA PHE A 127 -18.65 -19.26 11.69
C PHE A 127 -17.96 -19.85 10.44
N MET A 128 -18.00 -21.18 10.28
CA MET A 128 -17.45 -21.81 9.07
C MET A 128 -18.18 -21.37 7.79
N ARG A 129 -19.48 -21.08 7.84
CA ARG A 129 -20.23 -20.59 6.66
C ARG A 129 -19.87 -19.16 6.25
N TYR A 130 -19.46 -18.31 7.18
CA TYR A 130 -18.99 -16.95 6.88
C TYR A 130 -17.52 -16.93 6.45
N ALA A 131 -16.65 -17.71 7.09
CA ALA A 131 -15.25 -17.78 6.73
C ALA A 131 -15.01 -18.39 5.33
N ILE A 132 -15.77 -19.42 4.93
CA ILE A 132 -15.61 -20.09 3.63
C ILE A 132 -16.12 -19.24 2.45
N ARG A 133 -16.96 -18.23 2.69
CA ARG A 133 -17.48 -17.33 1.63
C ARG A 133 -16.62 -16.09 1.37
N SER A 134 -15.56 -15.88 2.13
CA SER A 134 -14.70 -14.70 2.02
C SER A 134 -13.22 -15.04 1.78
N PHE A 135 -12.94 -16.25 1.30
CA PHE A 135 -11.67 -16.65 0.71
C PHE A 135 -11.86 -17.10 -0.73
#